data_AF-A0A935QWM6-F1
#
_entry.id   AF-A0A935QWM6-F1
#
_cell.length_a   1.000
_cell.length_b   1.000
_cell.length_c   1.000
_cell.angle_alpha   90.00
_cell.angle_beta   90.00
_cell.angle_gamma   90.00
#
_symmetry.space_group_name_H-M   'P 1'
#
loop_
_entity.id
_entity.type
_entity.pdbx_description
1 polymer ?
#
loop_
_entity_poly.entity_id
_entity_poly.type
_entity_poly.pdbx_seq_one_letter_code
_entity_poly.pdbx_strand_id
1 'polypeptide(L)'
;MYREGLPQREGPSGDLWRSIRFGPDLEVFVLDCRSERDSAAPKIASDAQLDWAIESIKASDARFKLILTSVHITDHSPLFGTLEAKDRWQGYEAQRLALLDGVSGVEGVVFITGIYHAGVQIPSDAGVPGADRLRSWPGPRQPHQRASSPTLSPTNVTLAHRGLRLGAHRAGPWRR
;
A
#
# COMPACT_ATOMS: atom_id res chain seq x y z
N MET A 1 14.27 -7.67 23.77
CA MET A 1 13.01 -8.43 23.66
C MET A 1 12.38 -8.48 22.26
N TYR A 2 12.06 -7.38 21.54
CA TYR A 2 11.49 -7.49 20.17
C TYR A 2 12.42 -8.19 19.18
N ARG A 3 13.70 -7.77 19.13
CA ARG A 3 14.68 -8.34 18.19
C ARG A 3 15.07 -9.79 18.47
N GLU A 4 15.04 -10.20 19.73
CA GLU A 4 15.34 -11.57 20.15
C GLU A 4 14.21 -12.56 19.79
N GLY A 5 12.97 -12.07 19.64
CA GLY A 5 11.79 -12.92 19.42
C GLY A 5 11.39 -13.12 17.97
N LEU A 6 12.02 -12.42 17.01
CA LEU A 6 11.64 -12.47 15.60
C LEU A 6 12.84 -12.77 14.70
N PRO A 7 12.68 -13.62 13.67
CA PRO A 7 13.74 -13.88 12.70
C PRO A 7 13.90 -12.67 11.78
N GLN A 8 14.67 -11.68 12.21
CA GLN A 8 14.93 -10.47 11.44
C GLN A 8 16.43 -10.24 11.23
N ARG A 9 16.76 -9.67 10.07
CA ARG A 9 18.07 -9.10 9.81
C ARG A 9 18.01 -7.61 10.14
N GLU A 10 19.09 -7.09 10.69
CA GLU A 10 19.24 -5.66 10.93
C GLU A 10 19.74 -4.98 9.65
N GLY A 11 19.20 -3.80 9.35
CA GLY A 11 19.78 -2.91 8.35
C GLY A 11 21.14 -2.35 8.82
N PRO A 12 21.90 -1.68 7.94
CA PRO A 12 23.21 -1.12 8.28
C PRO A 12 23.23 -0.23 9.54
N SER A 13 22.13 0.47 9.84
CA SER A 13 21.99 1.32 11.03
C SER A 13 21.04 0.73 12.09
N GLY A 14 20.66 -0.55 11.96
CA GLY A 14 19.68 -1.19 12.84
C GLY A 14 18.22 -0.90 12.48
N ASP A 15 17.97 -0.27 11.34
CA ASP A 15 16.65 0.18 10.88
C ASP A 15 15.69 -1.00 10.61
N LEU A 16 14.39 -0.76 10.81
CA LEU A 16 13.34 -1.75 10.53
C LEU A 16 12.74 -1.61 9.13
N TRP A 17 12.80 -0.41 8.54
CA TRP A 17 12.34 -0.18 7.18
C TRP A 17 13.32 -0.77 6.16
N ARG A 18 12.79 -1.32 5.07
CA ARG A 18 13.53 -2.13 4.08
C ARG A 18 12.64 -2.48 2.90
N SER A 19 13.23 -2.89 1.78
CA SER A 19 12.50 -3.56 0.70
C SER A 19 12.91 -5.03 0.55
N ILE A 20 11.98 -5.85 0.09
CA ILE A 20 12.19 -7.26 -0.24
C ILE A 20 11.55 -7.52 -1.60
N ARG A 21 12.34 -8.02 -2.54
CA ARG A 21 11.91 -8.28 -3.90
C ARG A 21 11.73 -9.76 -4.19
N PHE A 22 10.62 -10.08 -4.86
CA PHE A 22 10.24 -11.41 -5.32
C PHE A 22 10.16 -11.40 -6.85
N GLY A 23 11.31 -11.53 -7.50
CA GLY A 23 11.40 -11.55 -8.96
C GLY A 23 10.96 -10.22 -9.60
N PRO A 24 10.44 -10.25 -10.84
CA PRO A 24 9.98 -9.06 -11.55
C PRO A 24 8.55 -8.62 -11.16
N ASP A 25 7.81 -9.44 -10.42
CA ASP A 25 6.39 -9.20 -10.22
C ASP A 25 6.07 -8.45 -8.93
N LEU A 26 6.89 -8.58 -7.90
CA LEU A 26 6.55 -8.05 -6.59
C LEU A 26 7.77 -7.48 -5.87
N GLU A 27 7.63 -6.27 -5.36
CA GLU A 27 8.50 -5.70 -4.34
C GLU A 27 7.67 -5.20 -3.16
N VAL A 28 8.13 -5.54 -1.95
CA VAL A 28 7.48 -5.17 -0.69
C VAL A 28 8.36 -4.15 0.01
N PHE A 29 7.81 -2.97 0.30
CA PHE A 29 8.43 -1.89 1.06
C PHE A 29 7.83 -1.86 2.45
N VAL A 30 8.66 -2.07 3.47
CA VAL A 30 8.23 -2.04 4.88
C VAL A 30 8.61 -0.68 5.45
N LEU A 31 7.62 0.03 6.00
CA LEU A 31 7.81 1.29 6.72
C LEU A 31 7.75 1.06 8.24
N ASP A 32 8.58 1.82 8.96
CA ASP A 32 8.56 1.95 10.41
C ASP A 32 7.93 3.29 10.82
N CYS A 33 6.62 3.26 11.05
CA CYS A 33 5.83 4.42 11.48
C CYS A 33 5.65 4.50 13.01
N ARG A 34 6.40 3.68 13.77
CA ARG A 34 6.28 3.57 15.23
C ARG A 34 7.57 3.98 15.91
N SER A 35 8.69 3.38 15.58
CA SER A 35 9.97 3.73 16.20
C SER A 35 10.55 5.03 15.63
N GLU A 36 10.26 5.37 14.38
CA GLU A 36 10.70 6.64 13.78
C GLU A 36 9.68 7.78 13.88
N ARG A 37 8.54 7.54 14.53
CA ARG A 37 7.56 8.60 14.77
C ARG A 37 8.14 9.59 15.76
N ASP A 38 8.23 10.84 15.34
CA ASP A 38 8.58 11.93 16.23
C ASP A 38 7.30 12.42 16.92
N SER A 39 7.37 12.57 18.24
CA SER A 39 6.28 13.14 19.04
C SER A 39 6.47 14.63 19.33
N ALA A 40 7.70 15.13 19.18
CA ALA A 40 8.06 16.54 19.31
C ALA A 40 7.89 17.31 17.99
N ALA A 41 8.04 16.64 16.85
CA ALA A 41 7.71 17.16 15.52
C ALA A 41 6.55 16.36 14.91
N PRO A 42 5.70 16.95 14.05
CA PRO A 42 4.61 16.23 13.39
C PRO A 42 5.15 15.35 12.25
N LYS A 43 5.97 14.34 12.59
CA LYS A 43 6.54 13.36 11.65
C LYS A 43 6.17 11.93 12.04
N ILE A 44 5.52 11.20 11.14
CA ILE A 44 5.15 9.79 11.32
C ILE A 44 6.35 8.85 11.05
N ALA A 45 7.31 9.32 10.25
CA ALA A 45 8.55 8.65 9.88
C ALA A 45 9.69 9.69 9.81
N SER A 46 10.94 9.27 9.90
CA SER A 46 12.06 10.19 9.66
C SER A 46 12.07 10.68 8.21
N ASP A 47 12.74 11.82 7.97
CA ASP A 47 12.89 12.34 6.60
C ASP A 47 13.69 11.35 5.73
N ALA A 48 14.74 10.74 6.30
CA ALA A 48 15.55 9.74 5.61
C ALA A 48 14.72 8.53 5.15
N GLN A 49 13.82 8.02 6.00
CA GLN A 49 12.92 6.94 5.62
C GLN A 49 11.91 7.38 4.55
N LEU A 50 11.37 8.59 4.67
CA LEU A 50 10.38 9.09 3.71
C LEU A 50 10.99 9.26 2.31
N ASP A 51 12.18 9.86 2.24
CA ASP A 51 12.93 10.04 1.00
C ASP A 51 13.29 8.68 0.39
N TRP A 52 13.85 7.78 1.19
CA TRP A 52 14.16 6.41 0.77
C TRP A 52 12.93 5.69 0.20
N ALA A 53 11.78 5.79 0.87
CA ALA A 53 10.55 5.12 0.43
C ALA A 53 10.10 5.64 -0.94
N ILE A 54 10.03 6.97 -1.12
CA ILE A 54 9.60 7.58 -2.38
C ILE A 54 10.57 7.20 -3.50
N GLU A 55 11.88 7.35 -3.29
CA GLU A 55 12.89 7.05 -4.30
C GLU A 55 12.89 5.57 -4.68
N SER A 56 12.84 4.67 -3.69
CA SER A 56 12.87 3.22 -3.94
C SER A 56 11.61 2.73 -4.64
N ILE A 57 10.43 3.26 -4.29
CA ILE A 57 9.16 2.91 -4.95
C ILE A 57 9.18 3.36 -6.42
N LYS A 58 9.70 4.57 -6.70
CA LYS A 58 9.82 5.09 -8.07
C LYS A 58 10.85 4.33 -8.90
N ALA A 59 11.95 3.90 -8.29
CA ALA A 59 13.01 3.14 -8.96
C ALA A 59 12.61 1.68 -9.25
N SER A 60 11.63 1.15 -8.54
CA SER A 60 11.22 -0.25 -8.71
C SER A 60 10.47 -0.49 -10.02
N ASP A 61 11.01 -1.39 -10.83
CA ASP A 61 10.40 -1.94 -12.04
C ASP A 61 9.49 -3.15 -11.76
N ALA A 62 9.27 -3.52 -10.49
CA ALA A 62 8.38 -4.63 -10.14
C ALA A 62 6.93 -4.33 -10.53
N ARG A 63 6.18 -5.32 -11.02
CA ARG A 63 4.77 -5.14 -11.42
C ARG A 63 3.88 -4.62 -10.29
N PHE A 64 4.08 -5.11 -9.08
CA PHE A 64 3.39 -4.68 -7.87
C PHE A 64 4.39 -4.17 -6.83
N LYS A 65 4.02 -3.05 -6.20
CA LYS A 65 4.75 -2.42 -5.10
C LYS A 65 3.84 -2.40 -3.90
N LEU A 66 4.09 -3.28 -2.93
CA LEU A 66 3.30 -3.35 -1.70
C LEU A 66 3.99 -2.52 -0.62
N ILE A 67 3.32 -1.46 -0.15
CA ILE A 67 3.83 -0.59 0.90
C ILE A 67 3.15 -1.01 2.20
N LEU A 68 3.90 -1.66 3.08
CA LEU A 68 3.44 -2.06 4.40
C LEU A 68 3.67 -0.89 5.37
N THR A 69 2.58 -0.39 5.95
CA THR A 69 2.61 0.62 7.01
C THR A 69 1.76 0.16 8.19
N SER A 70 2.21 0.42 9.42
CA SER A 70 1.51 -0.06 10.61
C SER A 70 0.18 0.66 10.89
N VAL A 71 -0.06 1.81 10.26
CA VAL A 71 -1.21 2.69 10.53
C VAL A 71 -1.79 3.21 9.23
N HIS A 72 -3.09 3.54 9.23
CA HIS A 72 -3.80 3.82 8.00
C HIS A 72 -3.29 5.08 7.30
N ILE A 73 -2.98 4.95 6.00
CA ILE A 73 -2.63 6.08 5.13
C ILE A 73 -3.86 6.78 4.54
N THR A 74 -5.01 6.13 4.54
CA THR A 74 -6.24 6.70 4.00
C THR A 74 -6.76 7.87 4.84
N ASP A 75 -7.40 8.82 4.18
CA ASP A 75 -8.18 9.86 4.86
C ASP A 75 -9.52 9.28 5.34
N HIS A 76 -9.65 9.12 6.66
CA HIS A 76 -10.88 8.66 7.32
C HIS A 76 -11.75 9.80 7.85
N SER A 77 -11.48 11.05 7.46
CA SER A 77 -12.32 12.20 7.85
C SER A 77 -13.81 11.97 7.58
N PRO A 78 -14.23 11.34 6.45
CA PRO A 78 -15.63 11.06 6.19
C PRO A 78 -16.29 10.03 7.14
N LEU A 79 -15.50 9.17 7.79
CA LEU A 79 -16.02 8.12 8.67
C LEU A 79 -16.02 8.51 10.14
N PHE A 80 -14.90 9.06 10.62
CA PHE A 80 -14.68 9.30 12.05
C PHE A 80 -14.06 10.69 12.31
N GLY A 81 -14.07 11.58 11.31
CA GLY A 81 -13.44 12.90 11.41
C GLY A 81 -11.96 12.80 11.81
N THR A 82 -11.56 13.64 12.75
CA THR A 82 -10.20 13.70 13.28
C THR A 82 -9.96 12.78 14.48
N LEU A 83 -10.91 11.91 14.82
CA LEU A 83 -10.76 10.97 15.94
C LEU A 83 -9.52 10.10 15.72
N GLU A 84 -8.63 10.06 16.72
CA GLU A 84 -7.34 9.35 16.66
C GLU A 84 -6.47 9.70 15.44
N ALA A 85 -6.62 10.90 14.86
CA ALA A 85 -5.82 11.32 13.71
C ALA A 85 -4.32 11.29 14.01
N LYS A 86 -3.91 11.63 15.24
CA LYS A 86 -2.50 11.60 15.68
C LYS A 86 -1.90 10.19 15.74
N ASP A 87 -2.72 9.14 15.71
CA ASP A 87 -2.22 7.77 15.67
C ASP A 87 -2.04 7.21 14.25
N ARG A 88 -2.46 7.96 13.22
CA ARG A 88 -2.43 7.55 11.80
C ARG A 88 -1.89 8.66 10.90
N TRP A 89 -1.70 8.39 9.62
CA TRP A 89 -1.11 9.35 8.68
C TRP A 89 -1.87 10.68 8.56
N GLN A 90 -3.18 10.71 8.84
CA GLN A 90 -3.96 11.96 8.84
C GLN A 90 -3.46 13.00 9.85
N GLY A 91 -2.83 12.59 10.95
CA GLY A 91 -2.21 13.52 11.91
C GLY A 91 -0.88 14.11 11.43
N TYR A 92 -0.36 13.62 10.30
CA TYR A 92 0.96 13.93 9.74
C TYR A 92 0.81 14.30 8.26
N GLU A 93 -0.12 15.22 7.98
CA GLU A 93 -0.61 15.53 6.64
C GLU A 93 0.50 15.89 5.65
N ALA A 94 1.48 16.69 6.06
CA ALA A 94 2.61 17.07 5.19
C ALA A 94 3.39 15.85 4.68
N GLN A 95 3.73 14.90 5.55
CA GLN A 95 4.43 13.67 5.14
C GLN A 95 3.52 12.71 4.38
N ARG A 96 2.23 12.65 4.74
CA ARG A 96 1.23 11.86 4.02
C ARG A 96 1.11 12.32 2.57
N LEU A 97 0.97 13.62 2.34
CA LEU A 97 0.89 14.19 0.99
C LEU A 97 2.21 14.01 0.25
N ALA A 98 3.36 14.27 0.88
CA ALA A 98 4.66 14.05 0.27
C ALA A 98 4.83 12.61 -0.25
N LEU A 99 4.43 11.60 0.53
CA LEU A 99 4.49 10.20 0.11
C LEU A 99 3.52 9.91 -1.06
N LEU A 100 2.26 10.31 -0.93
CA LEU A 100 1.22 10.05 -1.94
C LEU A 100 1.53 10.76 -3.27
N ASP A 101 1.93 12.03 -3.22
CA ASP A 101 2.31 12.81 -4.38
C ASP A 101 3.64 12.31 -4.98
N GLY A 102 4.61 11.96 -4.12
CA GLY A 102 5.91 11.46 -4.53
C GLY A 102 5.83 10.18 -5.37
N VAL A 103 4.88 9.30 -5.06
CA VAL A 103 4.63 8.04 -5.81
C VAL A 103 3.47 8.17 -6.80
N SER A 104 2.92 9.38 -6.99
CA SER A 104 1.88 9.60 -7.99
C SER A 104 2.41 9.27 -9.40
N GLY A 105 1.60 8.55 -10.18
CA GLY A 105 1.99 8.07 -11.51
C GLY A 105 2.83 6.78 -11.52
N VAL A 106 3.22 6.24 -10.36
CA VAL A 106 3.84 4.91 -10.28
C VAL A 106 2.74 3.84 -10.33
N GLU A 107 2.78 2.97 -11.34
CA GLU A 107 1.82 1.87 -11.48
C GLU A 107 2.05 0.76 -10.44
N GLY A 108 0.97 0.10 -10.04
CA GLY A 108 1.03 -1.09 -9.19
C GLY A 108 1.29 -0.83 -7.71
N VAL A 109 1.18 0.42 -7.25
CA VAL A 109 1.33 0.81 -5.84
C VAL A 109 0.08 0.42 -5.04
N VAL A 110 0.29 -0.35 -3.96
CA VAL A 110 -0.77 -0.74 -3.03
C VAL A 110 -0.28 -0.56 -1.59
N PHE A 111 -1.02 0.22 -0.80
CA PHE A 111 -0.76 0.36 0.63
C PHE A 111 -1.51 -0.72 1.41
N ILE A 112 -0.79 -1.42 2.29
CA ILE A 112 -1.35 -2.41 3.22
C ILE A 112 -1.15 -1.87 4.63
N THR A 113 -2.26 -1.80 5.37
CA THR A 113 -2.30 -1.26 6.73
C THR A 113 -3.09 -2.17 7.66
N GLY A 114 -2.76 -2.11 8.95
CA GLY A 114 -3.54 -2.71 10.04
C GLY A 114 -4.08 -1.65 11.00
N ILE A 115 -4.43 -2.09 12.23
CA ILE A 115 -4.92 -1.34 13.40
C ILE A 115 -6.44 -1.28 13.61
N TYR A 116 -7.26 -1.08 12.58
CA TYR A 116 -8.72 -0.91 12.80
C TYR A 116 -9.49 -2.20 13.14
N HIS A 117 -8.79 -3.32 13.34
CA HIS A 117 -9.37 -4.63 13.68
C HIS A 117 -10.56 -4.99 12.75
N ALA A 118 -10.50 -4.53 11.50
CA ALA A 118 -11.54 -4.67 10.49
C ALA A 118 -10.90 -4.70 9.09
N GLY A 119 -11.53 -5.42 8.16
CA GLY A 119 -11.16 -5.41 6.75
C GLY A 119 -11.75 -4.20 6.04
N VAL A 120 -10.90 -3.29 5.55
CA VAL A 120 -11.34 -2.10 4.82
C VAL A 120 -10.51 -1.96 3.55
N GLN A 121 -11.17 -1.78 2.41
CA GLN A 121 -10.52 -1.44 1.14
C GLN A 121 -10.98 -0.04 0.74
N ILE A 122 -10.02 0.87 0.56
CA ILE A 122 -10.30 2.23 0.10
C ILE A 122 -9.47 2.47 -1.16
N PRO A 123 -10.10 2.77 -2.30
CA PRO A 123 -9.38 3.22 -3.48
C PRO A 123 -8.51 4.45 -3.16
N SER A 124 -7.30 4.49 -3.70
CA SER A 124 -6.36 5.62 -3.55
C SER A 124 -6.93 6.94 -4.06
N ASP A 125 -7.89 6.88 -4.98
CA ASP A 125 -8.56 8.06 -5.53
C ASP A 125 -9.41 8.80 -4.49
N ALA A 126 -9.60 8.26 -3.28
CA ALA A 126 -10.35 8.86 -2.18
C ALA A 126 -9.77 10.17 -1.59
N GLY A 127 -8.94 10.89 -2.36
CA GLY A 127 -8.53 12.29 -2.13
C GLY A 127 -8.80 13.22 -3.32
N VAL A 128 -9.37 12.71 -4.43
CA VAL A 128 -9.89 13.52 -5.54
C VAL A 128 -11.39 13.72 -5.30
N PRO A 129 -11.92 14.96 -5.34
CA PRO A 129 -13.36 15.18 -5.20
C PRO A 129 -14.15 14.31 -6.20
N GLY A 130 -14.93 13.34 -5.70
CA GLY A 130 -15.82 12.50 -6.50
C GLY A 130 -15.43 11.02 -6.69
N ALA A 131 -14.37 10.54 -6.04
CA ALA A 131 -13.94 9.13 -6.10
C ALA A 131 -14.38 8.30 -4.87
N ASP A 132 -15.30 8.84 -4.08
CA ASP A 132 -15.69 8.38 -2.76
C ASP A 132 -16.52 7.08 -2.84
N ARG A 133 -15.84 5.95 -3.05
CA ARG A 133 -16.43 4.63 -2.81
C ARG A 133 -15.53 3.82 -1.91
N LEU A 134 -15.64 4.09 -0.61
CA LEU A 134 -15.26 3.15 0.44
C LEU A 134 -15.95 1.81 0.16
N ARG A 135 -15.16 0.76 -0.12
CA ARG A 135 -15.68 -0.60 -0.21
C ARG A 135 -15.26 -1.33 1.06
N SER A 136 -16.17 -1.45 2.01
CA SER A 136 -15.98 -2.37 3.13
C SER A 136 -15.94 -3.79 2.57
N TRP A 137 -14.86 -4.52 2.88
CA TRP A 137 -14.81 -5.96 2.66
C TRP A 137 -15.22 -6.61 3.97
N PRO A 138 -16.44 -7.17 4.09
CA PRO A 138 -16.74 -7.99 5.24
C PRO A 138 -15.74 -9.14 5.20
N GLY A 139 -15.01 -9.37 6.28
CA GLY A 139 -14.00 -10.43 6.39
C GLY A 139 -14.52 -11.83 6.02
N PRO A 140 -13.71 -12.89 6.13
CA PRO A 140 -14.13 -14.25 5.76
C PRO A 140 -15.49 -14.58 6.38
N ARG A 141 -16.49 -14.76 5.51
CA ARG A 141 -17.89 -15.00 5.87
C ARG A 141 -18.00 -16.33 6.59
N GLN A 142 -18.76 -16.37 7.69
CA GLN A 142 -19.18 -17.64 8.29
C GLN A 142 -20.08 -18.41 7.30
N PRO A 143 -20.03 -19.76 7.26
CA PRO A 143 -20.50 -20.54 6.10
C PRO A 143 -22.02 -20.62 5.87
N HIS A 144 -22.86 -19.89 6.59
CA HIS A 144 -24.29 -20.21 6.65
C HIS A 144 -25.24 -19.03 6.38
N GLN A 145 -24.97 -18.18 5.37
CA GLN A 145 -26.03 -17.32 4.83
C GLN A 145 -25.93 -17.23 3.30
N ARG A 146 -26.80 -17.97 2.59
CA ARG A 146 -27.08 -17.77 1.16
C ARG A 146 -28.05 -16.59 1.04
N ALA A 147 -27.60 -15.52 0.40
CA ALA A 147 -28.50 -14.52 -0.17
C ALA A 147 -28.37 -14.56 -1.70
N SER A 148 -29.52 -14.51 -2.37
CA SER A 148 -29.73 -14.57 -3.81
C SER A 148 -29.00 -13.44 -4.55
N SER A 149 -28.27 -13.80 -5.61
CA SER A 149 -27.56 -12.88 -6.49
C SER A 149 -28.52 -12.10 -7.39
N PRO A 150 -28.47 -10.76 -7.45
CA PRO A 150 -28.83 -10.05 -8.67
C PRO A 150 -27.62 -10.08 -9.63
N THR A 151 -27.89 -10.45 -10.87
CA THR A 151 -26.94 -10.51 -11.99
C THR A 151 -26.28 -9.14 -12.19
N LEU A 152 -24.95 -9.06 -12.13
CA LEU A 152 -24.17 -7.86 -12.44
C LEU A 152 -23.39 -8.05 -13.72
N SER A 153 -23.60 -7.13 -14.67
CA SER A 153 -22.89 -6.98 -15.93
C SER A 153 -21.39 -6.67 -15.69
N PRO A 154 -20.46 -7.24 -16.47
CA PRO A 154 -19.04 -6.95 -16.33
C PRO A 154 -18.73 -5.63 -17.04
N THR A 155 -18.58 -4.53 -16.30
CA THR A 155 -17.94 -3.33 -16.86
C THR A 155 -17.20 -2.55 -15.78
N ASN A 156 -15.97 -2.14 -16.15
CA ASN A 156 -15.01 -1.28 -15.45
C ASN A 156 -13.93 -1.98 -14.60
N VAL A 157 -13.06 -2.73 -15.29
CA VAL A 157 -11.61 -2.64 -15.08
C VAL A 157 -11.08 -1.82 -16.27
N THR A 158 -10.70 -0.56 -16.06
CA THR A 158 -10.07 0.23 -17.13
C THR A 158 -8.56 0.08 -17.00
N LEU A 159 -8.01 -0.83 -17.81
CA LEU A 159 -6.59 -0.92 -18.11
C LEU A 159 -6.31 0.04 -19.28
N ALA A 160 -5.60 1.14 -19.05
CA ALA A 160 -5.17 2.03 -20.13
C ALA A 160 -3.93 1.45 -20.84
N HIS A 161 -4.13 0.58 -21.83
CA HIS A 161 -3.05 0.08 -22.67
C HIS A 161 -2.96 0.93 -23.96
N ARG A 162 -1.91 1.74 -24.10
CA ARG A 162 -1.49 2.26 -25.42
C ARG A 162 -0.43 1.33 -26.02
N GLY A 163 -0.88 0.50 -26.95
CA GLY A 163 -0.18 0.03 -28.14
C GLY A 163 1.21 -0.61 -28.00
N LEU A 164 1.26 -1.95 -27.96
CA LEU A 164 2.33 -2.70 -28.61
C LEU A 164 1.72 -3.83 -29.46
N ARG A 165 2.02 -3.84 -30.76
CA ARG A 165 1.67 -4.92 -31.68
C ARG A 165 2.58 -6.11 -31.40
N LEU A 166 2.00 -7.24 -30.99
CA LEU A 166 2.72 -8.51 -30.84
C LEU A 166 2.89 -9.16 -32.22
N GLY A 167 4.13 -9.28 -32.67
CA GLY A 167 4.54 -10.21 -33.73
C GLY A 167 4.65 -11.63 -33.15
N ALA A 168 4.09 -12.61 -33.86
CA ALA A 168 4.10 -14.01 -33.46
C ALA A 168 5.51 -14.63 -33.58
N HIS A 169 6.00 -15.25 -32.50
CA HIS A 169 7.12 -16.20 -32.57
C HIS A 169 6.77 -17.51 -31.86
N ARG A 170 6.97 -18.62 -32.59
CA ARG A 170 6.79 -20.00 -32.13
C ARG A 170 7.90 -20.40 -31.17
N ALA A 171 7.55 -21.03 -30.04
CA ALA A 171 8.49 -21.63 -29.11
C ALA A 171 8.94 -23.02 -29.58
N GLY A 172 10.26 -23.26 -29.62
CA GLY A 172 10.89 -24.57 -29.76
C GLY A 172 11.19 -25.22 -28.40
N PRO A 173 11.51 -26.52 -28.36
CA PRO A 173 11.47 -27.30 -27.12
C PRO A 173 12.73 -27.18 -26.25
N TRP A 174 12.48 -27.19 -24.93
CA TRP A 174 13.44 -27.17 -23.83
C TRP A 174 14.33 -28.43 -23.82
N ARG A 175 15.63 -28.25 -23.54
CA ARG A 175 16.54 -29.33 -23.11
C ARG A 175 16.90 -29.15 -21.65
N ARG A 176 17.14 -30.32 -21.02
CA ARG A 176 17.23 -30.61 -19.58
C ARG A 176 18.30 -29.82 -18.84
#